data_AF-A0A8K0NMJ3-F1
#
_entry.id   AF-A0A8K0NMJ3-F1
#
_cell.length_a   1.000
_cell.length_b   1.000
_cell.length_c   1.000
_cell.angle_alpha   90.00
_cell.angle_beta   90.00
_cell.angle_gamma   90.00
#
_symmetry.space_group_name_H-M   'P 1'
#
loop_
_entity.id
_entity.type
_entity.pdbx_description
1 polymer ?
#
loop_
_entity_poly.entity_id
_entity_poly.type
_entity_poly.pdbx_seq_one_letter_code
_entity_poly.pdbx_strand_id
1 'polypeptide(L)'
;MTMDMDSTDDFDALDSLNNLEQTYYQQGYKDGFEHGRLHGLFEGRAIGQEKAFEIWEEVGYIEGIALFWRAVAEKQTSGQAEGGKKVSPRAQNHIQTLLNLISTFPTDNPTPVPDNSSVQPDASMNAETESLKPQDEPDLAVLLERIRARYKLLCSSLGFRPRLAVASRPEDTGPDLLPRETSGVEAGVVMGAEGSGVAKGMVDGVDTRMLRF
;
A
#
# COMPACT_ATOMS: atom_id res chain seq x y z
N MET A 1 -13.52 -55.90 -49.45
CA MET A 1 -14.58 -55.60 -48.47
C MET A 1 -13.91 -54.89 -47.31
N THR A 2 -13.87 -53.57 -47.41
CA THR A 2 -13.45 -52.63 -46.36
C THR A 2 -14.29 -51.39 -46.66
N MET A 3 -15.46 -51.29 -46.02
CA MET A 3 -16.22 -50.04 -46.00
C MET A 3 -15.56 -49.22 -44.91
N ASP A 4 -14.84 -48.19 -45.35
CA ASP A 4 -14.08 -47.30 -44.50
C ASP A 4 -15.00 -46.49 -43.57
N MET A 5 -14.51 -46.32 -42.34
CA MET A 5 -15.01 -45.43 -41.31
C MET A 5 -15.03 -43.98 -41.82
N ASP A 6 -16.20 -43.47 -42.20
CA ASP A 6 -16.38 -42.04 -42.54
C ASP A 6 -17.66 -41.46 -41.91
N SER A 7 -18.56 -42.30 -41.38
CA SER A 7 -19.84 -41.84 -40.82
C SER A 7 -19.76 -41.41 -39.36
N THR A 8 -18.75 -41.83 -38.59
CA THR A 8 -18.61 -41.44 -37.18
C THR A 8 -18.09 -40.01 -37.01
N ASP A 9 -17.22 -39.57 -37.92
CA ASP A 9 -16.58 -38.26 -37.85
C ASP A 9 -17.57 -37.11 -38.16
N ASP A 10 -18.57 -37.36 -39.00
CA ASP A 10 -19.64 -36.39 -39.30
C ASP A 10 -20.59 -36.17 -38.11
N PHE A 11 -20.91 -37.23 -37.35
CA PHE A 11 -21.73 -37.09 -36.14
C PHE A 11 -20.95 -36.37 -35.03
N ASP A 12 -19.65 -36.66 -34.88
CA ASP A 12 -18.78 -35.97 -33.93
C ASP A 12 -18.60 -34.48 -34.30
N ALA A 13 -18.57 -34.14 -35.59
CA ALA A 13 -18.48 -32.76 -36.07
C ALA A 13 -19.76 -31.95 -35.77
N LEU A 14 -20.95 -32.56 -35.93
CA LEU A 14 -22.23 -31.90 -35.60
C LEU A 14 -22.42 -31.73 -34.09
N ASP A 15 -22.01 -32.71 -33.28
CA ASP A 15 -22.03 -32.61 -31.83
C ASP A 15 -21.03 -31.55 -31.32
N SER A 16 -19.86 -31.44 -31.98
CA SER A 16 -18.90 -30.36 -31.72
C SER A 16 -19.49 -28.97 -32.05
N LEU A 17 -20.18 -28.84 -33.18
CA LEU A 17 -20.83 -27.59 -33.58
C LEU A 17 -21.95 -27.18 -32.62
N ASN A 18 -22.72 -28.15 -32.10
CA ASN A 18 -23.76 -27.91 -31.11
C ASN A 18 -23.16 -27.47 -29.75
N ASN A 19 -22.01 -28.03 -29.36
CA ASN A 19 -21.28 -27.68 -28.13
C ASN A 19 -20.34 -26.48 -28.29
N LEU A 20 -20.33 -25.84 -29.46
CA LEU A 20 -19.40 -24.77 -29.80
C LEU A 20 -19.59 -23.55 -28.89
N GLU A 21 -20.83 -23.15 -28.63
CA GLU A 21 -21.16 -22.07 -27.69
C GLU A 21 -20.57 -22.34 -26.30
N GLN A 22 -20.86 -23.53 -25.75
CA GLN A 22 -20.41 -23.93 -24.43
C GLN A 22 -18.87 -24.00 -24.32
N THR A 23 -18.20 -24.44 -25.40
CA THR A 23 -16.74 -24.48 -25.47
C THR A 23 -16.13 -23.09 -25.48
N TYR A 24 -16.65 -22.17 -26.29
CA TYR A 24 -16.18 -20.78 -26.31
C TYR A 24 -16.52 -20.03 -25.03
N TYR A 25 -17.66 -20.33 -24.39
CA TYR A 25 -18.00 -19.78 -23.08
C TYR A 25 -17.00 -20.23 -22.02
N GLN A 26 -16.71 -21.53 -21.93
CA GLN A 26 -15.73 -22.06 -20.97
C GLN A 26 -14.33 -21.52 -21.25
N GLN A 27 -13.95 -21.40 -22.52
CA GLN A 27 -12.66 -20.85 -22.90
C GLN A 27 -12.54 -19.37 -22.48
N GLY A 28 -13.55 -18.55 -22.79
CA GLY A 28 -13.57 -17.14 -22.39
C GLY A 28 -13.64 -16.95 -20.87
N TYR A 29 -14.36 -17.83 -20.16
CA TYR A 29 -14.40 -17.82 -18.70
C TYR A 29 -13.03 -18.14 -18.09
N LYS A 30 -12.36 -19.20 -18.56
CA LYS A 30 -11.02 -19.58 -18.07
C LYS A 30 -10.01 -18.47 -18.32
N ASP A 31 -9.99 -17.92 -19.53
CA ASP A 31 -9.08 -16.84 -19.90
C ASP A 31 -9.35 -15.57 -19.08
N GLY A 32 -10.62 -15.17 -18.96
CA GLY A 32 -11.02 -14.02 -18.14
C GLY A 32 -10.73 -14.22 -16.65
N PHE A 33 -10.90 -15.43 -16.13
CA PHE A 33 -10.60 -15.75 -14.73
C PHE A 33 -9.10 -15.73 -14.46
N GLU A 34 -8.28 -16.37 -15.30
CA GLU A 34 -6.82 -16.36 -15.16
C GLU A 34 -6.26 -14.94 -15.29
N HIS A 35 -6.76 -14.19 -16.27
CA HIS A 35 -6.37 -12.79 -16.47
C HIS A 35 -6.78 -11.92 -15.27
N GLY A 36 -8.02 -12.02 -14.81
CA GLY A 36 -8.52 -11.27 -13.66
C GLY A 36 -7.77 -11.60 -12.37
N ARG A 37 -7.43 -12.88 -12.16
CA ARG A 37 -6.63 -13.32 -11.01
C ARG A 37 -5.22 -12.73 -11.03
N LEU A 38 -4.56 -12.74 -12.18
CA LEU A 38 -3.23 -12.13 -12.33
C LEU A 38 -3.29 -10.62 -12.15
N HIS A 39 -4.27 -9.95 -12.76
CA HIS A 39 -4.42 -8.51 -12.66
C HIS A 39 -4.69 -8.05 -11.23
N GLY A 40 -5.62 -8.72 -10.54
CA GLY A 40 -5.91 -8.44 -9.13
C GLY A 40 -4.69 -8.65 -8.22
N LEU A 41 -3.85 -9.64 -8.51
CA LEU A 41 -2.60 -9.86 -7.77
C LEU A 41 -1.59 -8.73 -7.99
N PHE A 42 -1.38 -8.29 -9.23
CA PHE A 42 -0.43 -7.22 -9.55
C PHE A 42 -0.91 -5.88 -9.01
N GLU A 43 -2.18 -5.55 -9.21
CA GLU A 43 -2.78 -4.31 -8.72
C GLU A 43 -2.80 -4.26 -7.19
N GLY A 44 -3.21 -5.34 -6.53
CA GLY A 44 -3.20 -5.44 -5.07
C GLY A 44 -1.80 -5.27 -4.48
N ARG A 45 -0.76 -5.80 -5.15
CA ARG A 45 0.64 -5.59 -4.75
C ARG A 45 1.08 -4.14 -4.92
N ALA A 46 0.72 -3.49 -6.03
CA ALA A 46 1.07 -2.10 -6.28
C ALA A 46 0.42 -1.18 -5.23
N ILE A 47 -0.88 -1.32 -5.00
CA ILE A 47 -1.63 -0.55 -4.00
C ILE A 47 -1.09 -0.83 -2.59
N GLY A 48 -0.80 -2.10 -2.28
CA GLY A 48 -0.23 -2.49 -1.00
C GLY A 48 1.14 -1.85 -0.73
N GLN A 49 2.02 -1.77 -1.74
CA GLN A 49 3.32 -1.12 -1.62
C GLN A 49 3.18 0.39 -1.38
N GLU A 50 2.30 1.06 -2.13
CA GLU A 50 2.04 2.49 -1.97
C GLU A 50 1.54 2.79 -0.55
N LYS A 51 0.53 2.03 -0.10
CA LYS A 51 -0.05 2.24 1.22
C LYS A 51 0.93 1.89 2.34
N ALA A 52 1.72 0.83 2.17
CA ALA A 52 2.76 0.46 3.12
C ALA A 52 3.79 1.57 3.28
N PHE A 53 4.20 2.23 2.19
CA PHE A 53 5.14 3.35 2.26
C PHE A 53 4.56 4.53 3.04
N GLU A 54 3.31 4.92 2.78
CA GLU A 54 2.62 5.99 3.54
C GLU A 54 2.58 5.69 5.04
N ILE A 55 2.28 4.44 5.39
CA ILE A 55 2.23 3.99 6.79
C ILE A 55 3.63 3.99 7.43
N TRP A 56 4.62 3.41 6.75
CA TRP A 56 5.98 3.30 7.27
C TRP A 56 6.68 4.64 7.38
N GLU A 57 6.34 5.60 6.52
CA GLU A 57 6.82 6.96 6.64
C GLU A 57 6.37 7.58 7.98
N GLU A 58 5.09 7.47 8.31
CA GLU A 58 4.56 7.97 9.57
C GLU A 58 5.23 7.28 10.77
N VAL A 59 5.32 5.94 10.74
CA VAL A 59 5.92 5.15 11.81
C VAL A 59 7.39 5.49 11.98
N GLY A 60 8.15 5.59 10.90
CA GLY A 60 9.58 5.93 10.91
C GLY A 60 9.84 7.34 11.41
N TYR A 61 9.00 8.31 11.07
CA TYR A 61 9.08 9.66 11.63
C TYR A 61 8.85 9.67 13.16
N ILE A 62 7.84 8.94 13.64
CA ILE A 62 7.55 8.81 15.06
C ILE A 62 8.69 8.10 15.79
N GLU A 63 9.26 7.05 15.20
CA GLU A 63 10.42 6.32 15.72
C GLU A 63 11.64 7.24 15.85
N GLY A 64 11.95 8.01 14.81
CA GLY A 64 13.07 8.96 14.81
C GLY A 64 12.98 9.97 15.95
N ILE A 65 11.79 10.51 16.21
CA ILE A 65 11.55 11.41 17.34
C ILE A 65 11.76 10.68 18.67
N ALA A 66 11.23 9.47 18.81
CA ALA A 66 11.36 8.69 20.03
C ALA A 66 12.84 8.38 20.35
N LEU A 67 13.62 7.98 19.34
CA LEU A 67 15.05 7.72 19.45
C LEU A 67 15.84 8.98 19.80
N PHE A 68 15.53 10.12 19.15
CA PHE A 68 16.15 11.41 19.46
C PHE A 68 15.96 11.78 20.94
N TRP A 69 14.72 11.74 21.44
CA TRP A 69 14.42 12.08 22.83
C TRP A 69 14.98 11.05 23.82
N ARG A 70 15.09 9.78 23.44
CA ARG A 70 15.80 8.76 24.22
C ARG A 70 17.27 9.14 24.41
N ALA A 71 17.96 9.48 23.32
CA ALA A 71 19.35 9.88 23.35
C ALA A 71 19.57 11.18 24.16
N VAL A 72 18.65 12.15 24.06
CA VAL A 72 18.68 13.37 24.90
C VAL A 72 18.53 13.02 26.39
N ALA A 73 17.60 12.12 26.72
CA ALA A 73 17.40 11.68 28.10
C ALA A 73 18.65 10.97 28.66
N GLU A 74 19.31 10.12 27.88
CA GLU A 74 20.56 9.43 28.25
C GLU A 74 21.73 10.40 28.46
N LYS A 75 21.86 11.43 27.60
CA LYS A 75 22.89 12.46 27.79
C LYS A 75 22.68 13.26 29.07
N GLN A 76 21.43 13.53 29.44
CA GLN A 76 21.10 14.21 30.70
C GLN A 76 21.36 13.37 31.94
N THR A 77 21.25 12.04 31.88
CA THR A 77 21.61 11.16 33.00
C THR A 77 23.11 10.98 33.13
N SER A 78 23.86 10.99 32.02
CA SER A 78 25.33 10.88 32.01
C SER A 78 26.10 12.13 32.48
N GLY A 79 25.40 13.22 32.82
CA GLY A 79 26.02 14.48 33.25
C GLY A 79 26.69 15.28 32.14
N GLN A 80 26.59 14.84 30.87
CA GLN A 80 27.20 15.52 29.72
C GLN A 80 26.37 16.70 29.18
N ALA A 81 25.13 16.85 29.63
CA ALA A 81 24.22 17.91 29.19
C ALA A 81 24.02 18.96 30.29
N GLU A 82 24.71 20.09 30.19
CA GLU A 82 24.53 21.24 31.08
C GLU A 82 23.43 22.18 30.56
N GLY A 83 22.47 22.55 31.43
CA GLY A 83 21.57 23.69 31.20
C GLY A 83 20.18 23.41 30.62
N GLY A 84 19.77 22.16 30.39
CA GLY A 84 18.44 21.82 29.85
C GLY A 84 17.41 21.33 30.89
N LYS A 85 16.11 21.56 30.64
CA LYS A 85 15.02 20.93 31.41
C LYS A 85 15.16 19.40 31.28
N LYS A 86 15.22 18.69 32.42
CA LYS A 86 15.33 17.23 32.40
C LYS A 86 14.09 16.60 31.77
N VAL A 87 14.29 15.63 30.88
CA VAL A 87 13.20 14.82 30.34
C VAL A 87 12.48 14.15 31.51
N SER A 88 11.16 14.33 31.59
CA SER A 88 10.40 13.77 32.71
C SER A 88 10.45 12.24 32.71
N PRO A 89 10.41 11.56 33.87
CA PRO A 89 10.37 10.10 33.92
C PRO A 89 9.12 9.54 33.23
N ARG A 90 8.03 10.32 33.21
CA ARG A 90 6.82 10.00 32.46
C ARG A 90 7.08 9.97 30.94
N ALA A 91 7.79 10.95 30.41
CA ALA A 91 8.17 10.99 29.01
C ALA A 91 9.07 9.79 28.65
N GLN A 92 10.01 9.41 29.52
CA GLN A 92 10.85 8.21 29.32
C GLN A 92 10.02 6.93 29.20
N ASN A 93 9.02 6.74 30.07
CA ASN A 93 8.12 5.59 29.96
C ASN A 93 7.31 5.59 28.66
N HIS A 94 6.85 6.77 28.21
CA HIS A 94 6.16 6.91 26.92
C HIS A 94 7.08 6.57 25.74
N ILE A 95 8.35 6.99 25.78
CA ILE A 95 9.35 6.64 24.76
C ILE A 95 9.53 5.13 24.67
N GLN A 96 9.77 4.45 25.80
CA GLN A 96 10.01 3.00 25.78
C GLN A 96 8.80 2.20 25.33
N THR A 97 7.60 2.60 25.77
CA THR A 97 6.35 1.95 25.33
C THR A 97 6.14 2.14 23.82
N LEU A 98 6.42 3.35 23.30
CA LEU A 98 6.28 3.67 21.89
C LEU A 98 7.23 2.85 21.02
N LEU A 99 8.51 2.74 21.40
CA LEU A 99 9.49 1.93 20.68
C LEU A 99 9.13 0.43 20.69
N ASN A 100 8.60 -0.08 21.80
CA ASN A 100 8.13 -1.47 21.88
C ASN A 100 6.97 -1.72 20.90
N LEU A 101 5.97 -0.81 20.86
CA LEU A 101 4.87 -0.91 19.90
C LEU A 101 5.34 -0.87 18.44
N ILE A 102 6.33 -0.01 18.13
CA ILE A 102 6.91 0.08 16.78
C ILE A 102 7.61 -1.24 16.42
N SER A 103 8.34 -1.85 17.36
CA SER A 103 9.03 -3.13 17.11
C SER A 103 8.09 -4.32 16.81
N THR A 104 6.79 -4.18 17.07
CA THR A 104 5.77 -5.19 16.73
C THR A 104 5.28 -5.07 15.29
N PHE A 105 5.62 -3.99 14.56
CA PHE A 105 5.21 -3.85 13.16
C PHE A 105 5.84 -4.92 12.27
N PRO A 106 5.05 -5.61 11.43
CA PRO A 106 5.59 -6.59 10.50
C PRO A 106 6.43 -5.91 9.42
N THR A 107 7.65 -6.39 9.23
CA THR A 107 8.58 -5.94 8.19
C THR A 107 8.52 -6.81 6.93
N ASP A 108 8.03 -8.03 7.07
CA ASP A 108 7.94 -9.00 5.99
C ASP A 108 6.49 -9.16 5.55
N ASN A 109 6.27 -9.09 4.24
CA ASN A 109 4.99 -9.41 3.62
C ASN A 109 5.05 -10.87 3.14
N PRO A 110 4.47 -11.84 3.87
CA PRO A 110 4.44 -13.23 3.41
C PRO A 110 3.54 -13.30 2.19
N THR A 111 4.13 -13.37 1.00
CA THR A 111 3.34 -13.61 -0.20
C THR A 111 2.79 -15.03 -0.13
N PRO A 112 1.47 -15.25 -0.28
CA PRO A 112 0.98 -16.59 -0.58
C PRO A 112 1.59 -16.97 -1.93
N VAL A 113 2.56 -17.88 -1.89
CA VAL A 113 3.04 -18.54 -3.10
C VAL A 113 1.82 -19.28 -3.65
N PRO A 114 1.39 -19.05 -4.90
CA PRO A 114 0.31 -19.82 -5.47
C PRO A 114 0.77 -21.27 -5.51
N ASP A 115 0.17 -22.10 -4.66
CA ASP A 115 0.40 -23.52 -4.70
C ASP A 115 -0.12 -24.02 -6.05
N ASN A 116 0.78 -24.60 -6.86
CA ASN A 116 0.51 -25.13 -8.19
C ASN A 116 -0.32 -26.45 -8.13
N SER A 117 -1.14 -26.63 -7.10
CA SER A 117 -1.69 -27.94 -6.73
C SER A 117 -3.20 -28.08 -6.96
N SER A 118 -3.93 -27.01 -7.28
CA SER A 118 -5.39 -27.06 -7.32
C SER A 118 -6.00 -26.35 -8.54
N VAL A 119 -5.73 -26.89 -9.73
CA VAL A 119 -6.61 -26.70 -10.88
C VAL A 119 -7.26 -28.04 -11.22
N GLN A 120 -8.29 -28.39 -10.46
CA GLN A 120 -9.35 -29.27 -10.96
C GLN A 120 -10.53 -28.36 -11.32
N PRO A 121 -11.02 -28.37 -12.58
CA PRO A 121 -12.15 -27.56 -12.98
C PRO A 121 -13.44 -28.33 -12.69
N ASP A 122 -13.81 -28.48 -11.43
CA ASP A 122 -15.12 -29.04 -11.08
C ASP A 122 -16.05 -27.92 -10.61
N ALA A 123 -17.09 -27.73 -11.41
CA ALA A 123 -18.24 -26.91 -11.11
C ALA A 123 -18.96 -27.45 -9.87
N SER A 124 -18.61 -26.95 -8.69
CA SER A 124 -19.56 -26.82 -7.60
C SER A 124 -19.12 -25.73 -6.65
N MET A 125 -20.11 -24.93 -6.26
CA MET A 125 -19.99 -23.96 -5.18
C MET A 125 -19.37 -24.65 -3.96
N ASN A 126 -18.21 -24.16 -3.54
CA ASN A 126 -17.72 -24.08 -2.16
C ASN A 126 -16.29 -23.51 -2.24
N ALA A 127 -16.20 -22.18 -2.37
CA ALA A 127 -14.94 -21.47 -2.12
C ALA A 127 -14.70 -21.46 -0.60
N GLU A 128 -14.33 -22.62 -0.06
CA GLU A 128 -13.57 -22.68 1.18
C GLU A 128 -12.15 -22.25 0.82
N THR A 129 -11.97 -20.94 0.71
CA THR A 129 -10.67 -20.32 0.87
C THR A 129 -10.18 -20.77 2.24
N GLU A 130 -9.29 -21.77 2.29
CA GLU A 130 -8.51 -22.10 3.47
C GLU A 130 -7.64 -20.89 3.81
N SER A 131 -8.28 -19.92 4.45
CA SER A 131 -7.65 -18.80 5.12
C SER A 131 -6.86 -19.42 6.26
N LEU A 132 -5.54 -19.45 6.10
CA LEU A 132 -4.59 -19.78 7.15
C LEU A 132 -5.05 -19.10 8.45
N LYS A 133 -5.19 -19.91 9.51
CA LYS A 133 -5.87 -19.58 10.76
C LYS A 133 -5.52 -18.17 11.30
N PRO A 134 -6.51 -17.33 11.65
CA PRO A 134 -6.30 -16.07 12.36
C PRO A 134 -6.13 -16.38 13.85
N GLN A 135 -4.89 -16.44 14.32
CA GLN A 135 -4.69 -16.53 15.78
C GLN A 135 -3.87 -15.38 16.34
N ASP A 136 -2.92 -14.77 15.62
CA ASP A 136 -2.11 -13.69 16.20
C ASP A 136 -1.59 -12.67 15.18
N GLU A 137 -2.26 -12.47 14.02
CA GLU A 137 -1.92 -11.30 13.21
C GLU A 137 -2.45 -10.04 13.92
N PRO A 138 -1.58 -9.13 14.38
CA PRO A 138 -2.03 -7.89 14.98
C PRO A 138 -2.74 -7.07 13.90
N ASP A 139 -3.96 -6.64 14.17
CA ASP A 139 -4.65 -5.67 13.33
C ASP A 139 -3.78 -4.41 13.21
N LEU A 140 -3.20 -4.23 12.01
CA LEU A 140 -2.24 -3.18 11.72
C LEU A 140 -2.85 -1.80 11.97
N ALA A 141 -4.14 -1.62 11.68
CA ALA A 141 -4.83 -0.35 11.88
C ALA A 141 -4.93 -0.02 13.37
N VAL A 142 -5.32 -0.99 14.20
CA VAL A 142 -5.37 -0.84 15.66
C VAL A 142 -3.98 -0.57 16.22
N LEU A 143 -2.95 -1.24 15.71
CA LEU A 143 -1.56 -1.02 16.14
C LEU A 143 -1.10 0.42 15.79
N LEU A 144 -1.40 0.91 14.58
CA LEU A 144 -1.12 2.29 14.17
C LEU A 144 -1.84 3.31 15.06
N GLU A 145 -3.11 3.10 15.37
CA GLU A 145 -3.86 3.99 16.27
C GLU A 145 -3.23 4.05 17.67
N ARG A 146 -2.76 2.90 18.18
CA ARG A 146 -2.05 2.82 19.47
C ARG A 146 -0.73 3.58 19.42
N ILE A 147 0.04 3.49 18.34
CA ILE A 147 1.27 4.28 18.14
C ILE A 147 0.95 5.77 18.14
N ARG A 148 -0.02 6.22 17.32
CA ARG A 148 -0.44 7.62 17.23
C ARG A 148 -0.89 8.18 18.58
N ALA A 149 -1.66 7.40 19.34
CA ALA A 149 -2.12 7.78 20.67
C ALA A 149 -0.94 7.94 21.65
N ARG A 150 0.01 6.99 21.65
CA ARG A 150 1.22 7.08 22.49
C ARG A 150 2.13 8.23 22.09
N TYR A 151 2.28 8.50 20.79
CA TYR A 151 3.03 9.65 20.29
C TYR A 151 2.41 10.99 20.75
N LYS A 152 1.08 11.13 20.71
CA LYS A 152 0.40 12.33 21.24
C LYS A 152 0.66 12.54 22.74
N LEU A 153 0.65 11.46 23.54
CA LEU A 153 0.99 11.52 24.97
C LEU A 153 2.45 11.95 25.19
N LEU A 154 3.37 11.42 24.39
CA LEU A 154 4.78 11.80 24.41
C LEU A 154 4.96 13.29 24.10
N CYS A 155 4.33 13.78 23.03
CA CYS A 155 4.34 15.21 22.66
C CYS A 155 3.82 16.10 23.80
N SER A 156 2.70 15.72 24.43
CA SER A 156 2.14 16.43 25.58
C SER A 156 3.10 16.44 26.78
N SER A 157 3.82 15.34 27.03
CA SER A 157 4.79 15.26 28.12
C SER A 157 6.09 16.05 27.88
N LEU A 158 6.43 16.29 26.61
CA LEU A 158 7.62 17.04 26.19
C LEU A 158 7.32 18.51 25.85
N GLY A 159 6.04 18.87 25.74
CA GLY A 159 5.59 20.25 25.54
C GLY A 159 5.66 20.76 24.10
N PHE A 160 5.80 19.88 23.11
CA PHE A 160 5.73 20.26 21.70
C PHE A 160 4.44 19.73 21.03
N ARG A 161 3.99 20.43 20.00
CA ARG A 161 2.81 20.03 19.23
C ARG A 161 3.17 18.91 18.26
N PRO A 162 2.39 17.82 18.17
CA PRO A 162 2.61 16.79 17.16
C PRO A 162 2.54 17.42 15.77
N ARG A 163 3.61 17.27 14.98
CA ARG A 163 3.60 17.51 13.54
C ARG A 163 3.74 16.16 12.87
N LEU A 164 2.74 15.75 12.11
CA LEU A 164 2.79 14.60 11.21
C LEU A 164 2.75 15.23 9.83
N ALA A 165 3.89 15.29 9.15
CA ALA A 165 3.94 15.68 7.75
C ALA A 165 4.13 14.40 6.95
N VAL A 166 3.21 14.14 6.03
CA VAL A 166 3.40 13.12 4.99
C VAL A 166 4.27 13.76 3.93
N ALA A 167 5.39 13.15 3.57
CA ALA A 167 6.18 13.59 2.43
C ALA A 167 5.37 13.30 1.18
N SER A 168 4.95 14.36 0.49
CA SER A 168 4.49 14.24 -0.88
C SER A 168 5.63 13.63 -1.70
N ARG A 169 5.41 12.45 -2.26
CA ARG A 169 6.33 11.87 -3.24
C ARG A 169 6.52 12.90 -4.35
N PRO A 170 7.75 13.23 -4.75
CA PRO A 170 7.95 14.06 -5.93
C PRO A 170 7.26 13.33 -7.10
N GLU A 171 6.31 14.01 -7.74
CA GLU A 171 5.71 13.57 -9.00
C GLU A 171 6.86 13.13 -9.92
N ASP A 172 6.81 11.87 -10.34
CA ASP A 172 7.75 11.31 -11.31
C ASP A 172 7.53 12.06 -12.63
N THR A 173 8.22 13.19 -12.77
CA THR A 173 8.33 13.90 -14.02
C THR A 173 9.17 12.97 -14.88
N GLY A 174 8.47 12.13 -15.65
CA GLY A 174 9.07 11.10 -16.49
C GLY A 174 10.19 11.65 -17.36
N PRO A 175 11.07 10.77 -17.88
CA PRO A 175 12.32 11.19 -18.52
C PRO A 175 12.04 12.19 -19.65
N ASP A 176 12.46 13.42 -19.38
CA ASP A 176 12.40 14.57 -20.28
C ASP A 176 13.11 14.23 -21.60
N LEU A 177 12.33 14.18 -22.68
CA LEU A 177 12.82 13.99 -24.03
C LEU A 177 13.39 15.33 -24.55
N LEU A 178 14.72 15.37 -24.61
CA LEU A 178 15.60 16.24 -25.40
C LEU A 178 15.71 17.74 -24.98
N PRO A 179 16.94 18.27 -24.84
CA PRO A 179 17.16 19.67 -24.57
C PRO A 179 16.93 20.48 -25.84
N ARG A 180 15.87 21.31 -25.85
CA ARG A 180 15.76 22.39 -26.83
C ARG A 180 16.44 23.63 -26.26
N GLU A 181 17.66 23.83 -26.70
CA GLU A 181 18.40 25.09 -26.60
C GLU A 181 17.52 26.26 -27.07
N THR A 182 17.18 27.17 -26.17
CA THR A 182 17.00 28.59 -26.52
C THR A 182 17.64 29.45 -25.45
N SER A 183 18.76 30.06 -25.85
CA SER A 183 19.42 31.19 -25.23
C SER A 183 18.44 32.28 -24.77
N GLY A 184 18.64 32.81 -23.57
CA GLY A 184 17.95 33.99 -23.07
C GLY A 184 18.44 34.42 -21.70
N VAL A 185 19.46 35.26 -21.70
CA VAL A 185 20.03 35.97 -20.55
C VAL A 185 18.99 36.94 -19.98
N GLU A 186 18.78 36.96 -18.65
CA GLU A 186 18.97 38.14 -17.78
C GLU A 186 18.58 37.87 -16.32
N ALA A 187 19.34 38.49 -15.42
CA ALA A 187 19.26 38.40 -13.97
C ALA A 187 18.37 39.52 -13.38
N GLY A 188 17.67 39.26 -12.26
CA GLY A 188 16.92 40.29 -11.56
C GLY A 188 16.22 39.86 -10.25
N VAL A 189 16.97 39.91 -9.14
CA VAL A 189 16.65 40.55 -7.84
C VAL A 189 15.18 40.66 -7.35
N VAL A 190 14.89 39.93 -6.25
CA VAL A 190 14.26 40.32 -4.95
C VAL A 190 12.77 40.76 -4.81
N MET A 191 12.12 40.09 -3.84
CA MET A 191 10.95 40.41 -2.96
C MET A 191 9.50 40.50 -3.51
N GLY A 192 8.68 39.56 -3.01
CA GLY A 192 7.45 39.81 -2.23
C GLY A 192 6.24 40.42 -2.92
N ALA A 193 5.16 39.64 -3.05
CA ALA A 193 3.77 40.10 -2.87
C ALA A 193 2.78 38.93 -2.97
N GLU A 194 1.74 39.03 -2.16
CA GLU A 194 0.51 38.24 -2.15
C GLU A 194 -0.25 38.35 -3.49
N GLY A 195 -1.00 37.30 -3.87
CA GLY A 195 -1.98 37.43 -4.95
C GLY A 195 -2.36 36.11 -5.62
N SER A 196 -3.54 35.60 -5.25
CA SER A 196 -4.61 35.11 -6.13
C SER A 196 -4.25 34.40 -7.45
N GLY A 197 -4.71 33.16 -7.57
CA GLY A 197 -4.99 32.54 -8.87
C GLY A 197 -4.54 31.08 -8.99
N VAL A 198 -5.23 30.15 -8.30
CA VAL A 198 -5.07 28.72 -8.63
C VAL A 198 -6.14 28.34 -9.65
N ALA A 199 -5.64 27.95 -10.82
CA ALA A 199 -6.40 27.50 -11.96
C ALA A 199 -7.34 26.33 -11.60
N LYS A 200 -8.57 26.46 -12.07
CA LYS A 200 -9.62 25.43 -12.02
C LYS A 200 -9.20 24.25 -12.90
N GLY A 201 -8.65 23.21 -12.28
CA GLY A 201 -8.37 21.91 -12.90
C GLY A 201 -9.65 21.12 -13.13
N MET A 202 -9.74 20.54 -14.32
CA MET A 202 -10.87 19.80 -14.87
C MET A 202 -10.85 18.35 -14.41
N VAL A 203 -11.52 18.03 -13.30
CA VAL A 203 -12.21 16.75 -13.03
C VAL A 203 -12.98 16.91 -11.72
N ASP A 204 -14.12 17.60 -11.78
CA ASP A 204 -15.03 17.68 -10.64
C ASP A 204 -16.29 16.88 -10.98
N GLY A 205 -16.56 15.84 -10.19
CA GLY A 205 -17.88 15.20 -10.15
C GLY A 205 -18.00 13.78 -10.73
N VAL A 206 -17.25 12.80 -10.22
CA VAL A 206 -17.80 11.43 -10.14
C VAL A 206 -18.21 11.19 -8.69
N ASP A 207 -19.51 11.22 -8.45
CA ASP A 207 -20.11 10.95 -7.14
C ASP A 207 -19.94 9.45 -6.82
N THR A 208 -18.90 9.13 -6.05
CA THR A 208 -18.56 7.76 -5.64
C THR A 208 -19.60 7.14 -4.70
N ARG A 209 -20.64 7.89 -4.29
CA ARG A 209 -21.74 7.40 -3.45
C ARG A 209 -22.79 6.57 -4.19
N MET A 210 -22.75 6.52 -5.53
CA MET A 210 -23.63 5.66 -6.33
C MET A 210 -23.09 4.24 -6.56
N LEU A 211 -21.84 3.97 -6.18
CA LEU A 211 -21.30 2.61 -6.21
C LEU A 211 -21.72 1.90 -4.92
N ARG A 212 -22.89 1.24 -4.97
CA ARG A 212 -23.25 0.23 -3.98
C ARG A 212 -22.43 -1.03 -4.26
N PHE A 213 -21.41 -1.26 -3.43
CA PHE A 213 -20.91 -2.61 -3.17
C PHE A 213 -21.89 -3.35 -2.27
#